data_AF-A0A432YIB5-F1
#
_entry.id   AF-A0A432YIB5-F1
#
_cell.length_a   1.000
_cell.length_b   1.000
_cell.length_c   1.000
_cell.angle_alpha   90.00
_cell.angle_beta   90.00
_cell.angle_gamma   90.00
#
_symmetry.space_group_name_H-M   'P 1'
#
loop_
_entity.id
_entity.type
_entity.pdbx_description
1 polymer ?
#
loop_
_entity_poly.entity_id
_entity_poly.type
_entity_poly.pdbx_seq_one_letter_code
_entity_poly.pdbx_strand_id
1 'polypeptide(L)'
;MQATVTRSDNTDEQGADTDIVVFSGQVNGNEKTLVIDSEGISKRASYFTNDKTGGTVGVHELEVSGVAEPGSEVELLDTSGQVVGRVTVDGSGQWQTLLSADTLNQGELTAKATDTQGNITTDTTQYHVGTKGNDSLMGDTTGDVFYGGAGSDEFIGGGNNDTFIWKGDDEGTVNIPEVDTIQDFALGNFTTDDEADRLDLSELLQGESVSSIDSYLHAEDDGNGNTVLYINSEGDLNGSDNANQLVTLQDVQMAEGQSSSDFIQQMLNDGQLLIDSGSSASTHGGNEGAYIGLNQVDKTIDS
;
A
#
# COMPACT_ATOMS: atom_id res chain seq x y z
N MET A 1 8.40 31.47 20.05
CA MET A 1 9.06 30.63 19.04
C MET A 1 10.52 30.51 19.46
N GLN A 2 10.97 29.30 19.82
CA GLN A 2 12.38 29.02 20.03
C GLN A 2 12.86 28.27 18.78
N ALA A 3 14.02 28.63 18.26
CA ALA A 3 14.62 27.95 17.13
C ALA A 3 15.80 27.14 17.67
N THR A 4 15.81 25.83 17.37
CA THR A 4 16.90 24.94 17.76
C THR A 4 17.48 24.38 16.47
N VAL A 5 18.75 24.67 16.22
CA VAL A 5 19.45 24.08 15.07
C VAL A 5 19.97 22.73 15.54
N THR A 6 19.36 21.65 15.06
CA THR A 6 19.88 20.29 15.24
C THR A 6 20.63 19.95 13.97
N ARG A 7 21.96 19.91 14.03
CA ARG A 7 22.72 19.30 12.92
C ARG A 7 22.37 17.81 12.93
N SER A 8 21.83 17.30 11.82
CA SER A 8 21.72 15.86 11.62
C SER A 8 23.13 15.31 11.51
N ASP A 9 23.43 14.24 12.24
CA ASP A 9 24.65 13.45 12.09
C ASP A 9 24.47 12.29 11.10
N ASN A 10 23.37 12.29 10.34
CA ASN A 10 23.10 11.33 9.28
C ASN A 10 23.35 11.93 7.89
N THR A 11 24.02 11.14 7.06
CA THR A 11 24.23 11.37 5.63
C THR A 11 23.13 10.67 4.84
N ASP A 12 22.73 11.23 3.68
CA ASP A 12 21.85 10.55 2.73
C ASP A 12 22.50 9.30 2.11
N GLU A 13 21.75 8.54 1.31
CA GLU A 13 22.17 7.31 0.64
C GLU A 13 23.36 7.50 -0.34
N GLN A 14 23.69 8.76 -0.68
CA GLN A 14 24.85 9.12 -1.50
C GLN A 14 26.02 9.70 -0.68
N GLY A 15 25.87 9.79 0.65
CA GLY A 15 26.91 10.25 1.57
C GLY A 15 27.02 11.78 1.70
N ALA A 16 26.00 12.55 1.34
CA ALA A 16 25.97 13.99 1.57
C ALA A 16 25.31 14.35 2.92
N ASP A 17 25.91 15.32 3.61
CA ASP A 17 25.39 15.83 4.90
C ASP A 17 24.09 16.62 4.65
N THR A 18 22.94 16.14 5.14
CA THR A 18 21.68 16.90 5.12
C THR A 18 21.48 17.66 6.44
N ASP A 19 21.74 18.96 6.41
CA ASP A 19 21.48 19.84 7.56
C ASP A 19 19.98 20.10 7.69
N ILE A 20 19.32 19.52 8.71
CA ILE A 20 17.93 19.83 9.04
C ILE A 20 17.82 21.05 9.97
N VAL A 21 16.81 21.89 9.78
CA VAL A 21 16.47 22.98 10.70
C VAL A 21 15.07 22.78 11.25
N VAL A 22 14.96 22.60 12.58
CA VAL A 22 13.69 22.38 13.27
C VAL A 22 13.26 23.63 14.04
N PHE A 23 12.09 24.16 13.71
CA PHE A 23 11.44 25.21 14.47
C PHE A 23 10.27 24.63 15.25
N SER A 24 10.27 24.80 16.57
CA SER A 24 9.16 24.39 17.42
C SER A 24 8.57 25.58 18.20
N GLY A 25 7.25 25.57 18.39
CA GLY A 25 6.56 26.60 19.14
C GLY A 25 5.04 26.46 19.15
N GLN A 26 4.35 27.45 19.72
CA GLN A 26 2.89 27.48 19.74
C GLN A 26 2.34 28.50 18.72
N VAL A 27 1.32 28.09 17.96
CA VAL A 27 0.52 28.95 17.09
C VAL A 27 -0.95 28.80 17.49
N ASN A 28 -1.57 29.90 17.93
CA ASN A 28 -2.95 29.93 18.44
C ASN A 28 -3.21 28.94 19.59
N GLY A 29 -2.22 28.72 20.46
CA GLY A 29 -2.30 27.79 21.59
C GLY A 29 -2.05 26.31 21.25
N ASN A 30 -1.85 25.99 19.97
CA ASN A 30 -1.50 24.64 19.53
C ASN A 30 0.01 24.55 19.30
N GLU A 31 0.64 23.46 19.75
CA GLU A 31 2.03 23.19 19.37
C GLU A 31 2.16 22.94 17.87
N LYS A 32 3.24 23.46 17.30
CA LYS A 32 3.60 23.36 15.89
C LYS A 32 5.09 23.13 15.79
N THR A 33 5.46 22.25 14.86
CA THR A 33 6.83 21.98 14.45
C THR A 33 6.94 22.20 12.95
N LEU A 34 8.01 22.85 12.52
CA LEU A 34 8.36 23.06 11.12
C LEU A 34 9.78 22.51 10.91
N VAL A 35 9.94 21.60 9.95
CA VAL A 35 11.24 21.10 9.50
C VAL A 35 11.55 21.71 8.16
N ILE A 36 12.81 22.08 7.97
CA ILE A 36 13.36 22.52 6.69
C ILE A 36 14.59 21.65 6.42
N ASP A 37 14.57 20.94 5.29
CA ASP A 37 15.74 20.25 4.75
C ASP A 37 16.52 21.15 3.77
N SER A 38 17.74 20.75 3.46
CA SER A 38 18.72 21.32 2.53
C SER A 38 18.19 21.58 1.10
N GLU A 39 17.11 20.93 0.66
CA GLU A 39 16.41 21.26 -0.60
C GLU A 39 15.57 22.57 -0.53
N GLY A 40 15.35 23.10 0.67
CA GLY A 40 14.78 24.43 0.91
C GLY A 40 13.25 24.50 0.95
N ILE A 41 12.72 25.73 1.09
CA ILE A 41 11.27 26.02 1.07
C ILE A 41 10.86 26.37 -0.36
N SER A 42 10.24 25.42 -1.06
CA SER A 42 9.53 25.67 -2.31
C SER A 42 8.28 26.55 -2.06
N LYS A 43 8.09 27.57 -2.90
CA LYS A 43 7.33 28.80 -2.56
C LYS A 43 5.80 28.67 -2.54
N ARG A 44 5.22 27.46 -2.60
CA ARG A 44 3.76 27.23 -2.61
C ARG A 44 3.32 25.88 -2.01
N ALA A 45 4.07 25.30 -1.08
CA ALA A 45 3.63 24.07 -0.40
C ALA A 45 2.84 24.39 0.89
N SER A 46 1.71 23.71 1.07
CA SER A 46 1.15 23.45 2.40
C SER A 46 2.07 22.42 3.05
N TYR A 47 2.76 22.79 4.13
CA TYR A 47 3.81 21.97 4.71
C TYR A 47 3.24 20.76 5.45
N PHE A 48 3.66 19.57 5.04
CA PHE A 48 3.58 18.33 5.81
C PHE A 48 5.02 17.90 6.08
N THR A 49 5.31 17.63 7.33
CA THR A 49 6.57 17.03 7.79
C THR A 49 6.43 15.49 7.61
N ASN A 50 7.49 14.67 7.34
CA ASN A 50 7.73 13.24 7.76
C ASN A 50 9.21 12.78 7.68
N ASP A 51 9.73 12.29 8.82
CA ASP A 51 10.95 11.47 9.01
C ASP A 51 10.89 10.95 10.47
N LYS A 52 10.83 9.63 10.62
CA LYS A 52 11.51 8.97 11.74
C LYS A 52 12.08 7.65 11.21
N THR A 53 13.40 7.46 11.30
CA THR A 53 14.12 7.34 12.57
C THR A 53 15.09 8.50 12.89
N GLY A 54 14.56 9.53 13.57
CA GLY A 54 15.41 10.52 14.26
C GLY A 54 14.76 11.56 15.19
N GLY A 55 13.46 11.52 15.48
CA GLY A 55 12.81 12.53 16.35
C GLY A 55 11.62 13.24 15.73
N THR A 56 10.60 12.46 15.32
CA THR A 56 9.27 12.82 14.80
C THR A 56 9.18 14.21 14.22
N VAL A 57 9.23 14.31 12.90
CA VAL A 57 8.26 15.20 12.29
C VAL A 57 7.73 14.58 11.02
N GLY A 58 6.61 13.82 11.13
CA GLY A 58 5.50 13.82 10.17
C GLY A 58 4.46 12.72 10.08
N VAL A 59 3.46 12.97 9.24
CA VAL A 59 2.24 12.16 9.11
C VAL A 59 2.34 11.23 7.91
N HIS A 60 2.23 9.93 8.14
CA HIS A 60 1.84 8.97 7.11
C HIS A 60 0.31 9.13 6.93
N GLU A 61 -0.16 9.33 5.71
CA GLU A 61 -1.60 9.35 5.42
C GLU A 61 -1.98 8.00 4.81
N LEU A 62 -2.66 7.15 5.58
CA LEU A 62 -3.24 5.92 5.07
C LEU A 62 -4.48 6.32 4.27
N GLU A 63 -4.44 6.17 2.95
CA GLU A 63 -5.63 6.28 2.16
C GLU A 63 -6.50 5.04 2.37
N VAL A 64 -7.78 5.27 2.58
CA VAL A 64 -8.77 4.23 2.76
C VAL A 64 -9.83 4.50 1.73
N SER A 65 -10.10 3.52 0.88
CA SER A 65 -11.09 3.58 -0.19
C SER A 65 -12.13 2.49 -0.01
N GLY A 66 -13.21 2.53 -0.80
CA GLY A 66 -14.26 1.55 -0.68
C GLY A 66 -15.49 1.81 -1.50
N VAL A 67 -16.45 0.89 -1.39
CA VAL A 67 -17.80 1.05 -1.94
C VAL A 67 -18.85 1.17 -0.84
N ALA A 68 -19.94 1.86 -1.14
CA ALA A 68 -21.16 1.88 -0.34
C ALA A 68 -22.30 2.52 -1.16
N GLU A 69 -23.50 2.64 -0.60
CA GLU A 69 -24.62 3.28 -1.30
C GLU A 69 -24.30 4.75 -1.64
N PRO A 70 -24.50 5.21 -2.90
CA PRO A 70 -24.26 6.59 -3.28
C PRO A 70 -24.93 7.62 -2.37
N GLY A 71 -24.17 8.60 -1.89
CA GLY A 71 -24.65 9.64 -0.99
C GLY A 71 -24.81 9.21 0.48
N SER A 72 -24.45 7.99 0.85
CA SER A 72 -24.32 7.59 2.26
C SER A 72 -23.10 8.24 2.92
N GLU A 73 -23.10 8.30 4.26
CA GLU A 73 -21.98 8.79 5.07
C GLU A 73 -21.22 7.59 5.65
N VAL A 74 -19.93 7.47 5.33
CA VAL A 74 -19.02 6.47 5.88
C VAL A 74 -18.27 7.08 7.06
N GLU A 75 -18.38 6.46 8.22
CA GLU A 75 -17.53 6.70 9.39
C GLU A 75 -16.48 5.59 9.49
N LEU A 76 -15.21 5.94 9.60
CA LEU A 76 -14.13 4.99 9.88
C LEU A 76 -13.81 5.00 11.36
N LEU A 77 -13.87 3.85 12.01
CA LEU A 77 -13.68 3.68 13.45
C LEU A 77 -12.44 2.83 13.74
N ASP A 78 -11.64 3.22 14.73
CA ASP A 78 -10.56 2.40 15.27
C ASP A 78 -11.09 1.29 16.22
N THR A 79 -10.18 0.43 16.70
CA THR A 79 -10.46 -0.63 17.70
C THR A 79 -11.13 -0.14 18.99
N SER A 80 -10.98 1.14 19.34
CA SER A 80 -11.60 1.74 20.53
C SER A 80 -13.03 2.27 20.25
N GLY A 81 -13.46 2.25 18.99
CA GLY A 81 -14.70 2.83 18.50
C GLY A 81 -14.63 4.35 18.31
N GLN A 82 -13.44 4.95 18.26
CA GLN A 82 -13.26 6.36 17.94
C GLN A 82 -13.33 6.56 16.43
N VAL A 83 -14.09 7.57 15.99
CA VAL A 83 -14.14 7.96 14.57
C VAL A 83 -12.81 8.62 14.20
N VAL A 84 -12.06 7.98 13.32
CA VAL A 84 -10.76 8.43 12.81
C VAL A 84 -10.86 9.03 11.40
N GLY A 85 -11.94 8.74 10.68
CA GLY A 85 -12.20 9.30 9.35
C GLY A 85 -13.69 9.39 9.04
N ARG A 86 -14.02 10.26 8.08
CA ARG A 86 -15.40 10.45 7.63
C ARG A 86 -15.45 10.95 6.19
N VAL A 87 -16.27 10.31 5.37
CA VAL A 87 -16.42 10.65 3.95
C VAL A 87 -17.85 10.40 3.47
N THR A 88 -18.28 11.17 2.47
CA THR A 88 -19.56 10.93 1.78
C THR A 88 -19.28 10.15 0.51
N VAL A 89 -20.04 9.08 0.30
CA VAL A 89 -19.95 8.25 -0.91
C VAL A 89 -20.40 9.04 -2.12
N ASP A 90 -19.61 8.97 -3.19
CA ASP A 90 -19.89 9.69 -4.42
C ASP A 90 -21.09 9.12 -5.20
N GLY A 91 -21.41 9.77 -6.32
CA GLY A 91 -22.54 9.36 -7.17
C GLY A 91 -22.35 8.02 -7.88
N SER A 92 -21.14 7.47 -7.89
CA SER A 92 -20.78 6.15 -8.42
C SER A 92 -20.77 5.05 -7.36
N GLY A 93 -20.97 5.38 -6.09
CA GLY A 93 -20.92 4.41 -5.00
C GLY A 93 -19.50 4.17 -4.47
N GLN A 94 -18.54 5.00 -4.86
CA GLN A 94 -17.15 4.93 -4.41
C GLN A 94 -16.88 5.96 -3.32
N TRP A 95 -15.96 5.67 -2.42
CA TRP A 95 -15.45 6.63 -1.45
C TRP A 95 -13.96 6.45 -1.23
N GLN A 96 -13.30 7.53 -0.82
CA GLN A 96 -11.87 7.58 -0.57
C GLN A 96 -11.61 8.67 0.47
N THR A 97 -10.75 8.38 1.45
CA THR A 97 -10.36 9.35 2.48
C THR A 97 -8.96 9.05 2.99
N LEU A 98 -8.32 10.05 3.55
CA LEU A 98 -6.98 9.93 4.12
C LEU A 98 -7.11 9.92 5.64
N LEU A 99 -6.59 8.88 6.28
CA LEU A 99 -6.42 8.79 7.72
C LEU A 99 -5.01 9.25 8.08
N SER A 100 -4.90 10.22 8.99
CA SER A 100 -3.60 10.53 9.58
C SER A 100 -3.17 9.34 10.45
N ALA A 101 -2.20 8.58 9.99
CA ALA A 101 -1.66 7.39 10.65
C ALA A 101 -0.75 7.78 11.83
N ASP A 102 -1.23 8.65 12.70
CA ASP A 102 -0.42 9.20 13.79
C ASP A 102 0.03 8.13 14.81
N THR A 103 -0.40 6.85 14.71
CA THR A 103 0.04 5.77 15.62
C THR A 103 -0.11 4.30 15.15
N LEU A 104 -0.61 3.98 13.94
CA LEU A 104 -1.08 2.61 13.67
C LEU A 104 -0.27 1.92 12.56
N ASN A 105 0.85 1.28 12.94
CA ASN A 105 1.57 0.32 12.08
C ASN A 105 0.78 -0.99 11.90
N GLN A 106 -0.23 -1.20 12.74
CA GLN A 106 -1.20 -2.28 12.59
C GLN A 106 -2.48 -1.91 13.34
N GLY A 107 -3.60 -2.47 12.94
CA GLY A 107 -4.84 -2.37 13.70
C GLY A 107 -6.06 -2.83 12.92
N GLU A 108 -7.21 -2.64 13.56
CA GLU A 108 -8.51 -2.87 12.95
C GLU A 108 -9.14 -1.54 12.58
N LEU A 109 -9.69 -1.45 11.37
CA LEU A 109 -10.52 -0.35 10.93
C LEU A 109 -11.92 -0.86 10.61
N THR A 110 -12.94 -0.21 11.16
CA THR A 110 -14.34 -0.49 10.82
C THR A 110 -14.92 0.64 10.01
N ALA A 111 -15.36 0.37 8.78
CA ALA A 111 -16.13 1.27 7.96
C ALA A 111 -17.61 1.08 8.26
N LYS A 112 -18.28 2.16 8.65
CA LYS A 112 -19.72 2.18 8.95
C LYS A 112 -20.41 3.15 8.01
N ALA A 113 -21.13 2.63 7.01
CA ALA A 113 -21.92 3.44 6.09
C ALA A 113 -23.33 3.63 6.64
N THR A 114 -23.84 4.87 6.62
CA THR A 114 -25.22 5.22 6.99
C THR A 114 -25.91 5.91 5.82
N ASP A 115 -26.98 5.32 5.31
CA ASP A 115 -27.73 5.91 4.19
C ASP A 115 -28.61 7.10 4.60
N THR A 116 -29.25 7.74 3.62
CA THR A 116 -30.13 8.89 3.87
C THR A 116 -31.45 8.53 4.58
N GLN A 117 -31.77 7.24 4.70
CA GLN A 117 -32.92 6.72 5.46
C GLN A 117 -32.54 6.29 6.90
N GLY A 118 -31.24 6.25 7.21
CA GLY A 118 -30.68 5.80 8.49
C GLY A 118 -30.40 4.30 8.59
N ASN A 119 -30.38 3.56 7.47
CA ASN A 119 -29.90 2.18 7.45
C ASN A 119 -28.37 2.15 7.58
N ILE A 120 -27.84 1.14 8.26
CA ILE A 120 -26.41 1.03 8.58
C ILE A 120 -25.85 -0.28 8.03
N THR A 121 -24.69 -0.21 7.37
CA THR A 121 -23.84 -1.35 7.05
C THR A 121 -22.45 -1.14 7.66
N THR A 122 -21.77 -2.24 7.97
CA THR A 122 -20.42 -2.21 8.54
C THR A 122 -19.52 -3.22 7.86
N ASP A 123 -18.25 -2.87 7.72
CA ASP A 123 -17.18 -3.74 7.29
C ASP A 123 -15.94 -3.49 8.15
N THR A 124 -15.17 -4.53 8.41
CA THR A 124 -14.05 -4.51 9.37
C THR A 124 -12.84 -5.17 8.74
N THR A 125 -11.73 -4.45 8.71
CA THR A 125 -10.49 -4.87 8.08
C THR A 125 -9.34 -4.75 9.05
N GLN A 126 -8.59 -5.83 9.22
CA GLN A 126 -7.28 -5.77 9.86
C GLN A 126 -6.25 -5.28 8.85
N TYR A 127 -5.32 -4.46 9.30
CA TYR A 127 -4.27 -3.94 8.45
C TYR A 127 -2.92 -3.88 9.15
N HIS A 128 -1.89 -3.96 8.32
CA HIS A 128 -0.49 -3.94 8.69
C HIS A 128 0.26 -3.01 7.73
N VAL A 129 0.97 -2.04 8.29
CA VAL A 129 1.72 -1.01 7.56
C VAL A 129 3.15 -1.00 8.09
N GLY A 130 4.09 -1.31 7.22
CA GLY A 130 5.52 -1.19 7.48
C GLY A 130 6.03 0.24 7.27
N THR A 131 7.33 0.36 7.16
CA THR A 131 8.10 1.61 7.16
C THR A 131 8.81 1.80 5.82
N LYS A 132 9.96 2.49 5.81
CA LYS A 132 10.80 2.61 4.60
C LYS A 132 12.03 1.68 4.66
N GLY A 133 12.05 0.76 5.60
CA GLY A 133 13.11 -0.22 5.71
C GLY A 133 12.51 -1.59 5.90
N ASN A 134 13.37 -2.61 5.86
CA ASN A 134 12.96 -4.00 5.89
C ASN A 134 12.17 -4.35 7.16
N ASP A 135 10.90 -4.64 6.97
CA ASP A 135 9.93 -4.96 8.00
C ASP A 135 9.52 -6.45 7.97
N SER A 136 8.98 -6.90 9.09
CA SER A 136 8.39 -8.23 9.22
C SER A 136 6.96 -8.06 9.71
N LEU A 137 6.01 -8.33 8.83
CA LEU A 137 4.59 -8.10 9.04
C LEU A 137 3.88 -9.45 9.10
N MET A 138 3.06 -9.64 10.14
CA MET A 138 2.37 -10.89 10.42
C MET A 138 0.92 -10.60 10.78
N GLY A 139 0.01 -11.20 10.02
CA GLY A 139 -1.44 -11.16 10.22
C GLY A 139 -1.91 -12.17 11.25
N ASP A 140 -3.23 -12.38 11.28
CA ASP A 140 -3.86 -13.29 12.22
C ASP A 140 -4.54 -14.49 11.57
N THR A 141 -5.82 -14.71 11.82
CA THR A 141 -6.61 -15.78 11.22
C THR A 141 -7.80 -15.20 10.46
N THR A 142 -7.83 -13.89 10.25
CA THR A 142 -8.83 -13.13 9.50
C THR A 142 -8.17 -12.58 8.24
N GLY A 143 -8.97 -12.10 7.28
CA GLY A 143 -8.40 -11.49 6.07
C GLY A 143 -7.74 -10.15 6.42
N ASP A 144 -6.44 -10.09 6.20
CA ASP A 144 -5.56 -8.98 6.52
C ASP A 144 -5.19 -8.18 5.25
N VAL A 145 -4.91 -6.89 5.43
CA VAL A 145 -4.37 -6.02 4.37
C VAL A 145 -2.99 -5.53 4.76
N PHE A 146 -2.00 -5.84 3.93
CA PHE A 146 -0.61 -5.51 4.15
C PHE A 146 -0.11 -4.46 3.18
N TYR A 147 0.68 -3.54 3.71
CA TYR A 147 1.48 -2.63 2.93
C TYR A 147 2.86 -2.53 3.59
N GLY A 148 3.87 -3.09 2.94
CA GLY A 148 5.25 -3.12 3.45
C GLY A 148 5.87 -1.74 3.52
N GLY A 149 5.70 -0.96 2.45
CA GLY A 149 6.34 0.33 2.29
C GLY A 149 7.55 0.20 1.39
N ALA A 150 8.64 0.89 1.73
CA ALA A 150 9.87 0.78 0.96
C ALA A 150 10.84 -0.18 1.67
N GLY A 151 11.74 -0.79 0.90
CA GLY A 151 12.68 -1.77 1.42
C GLY A 151 12.22 -3.20 1.13
N SER A 152 13.02 -4.16 1.56
CA SER A 152 12.77 -5.57 1.31
C SER A 152 12.07 -6.21 2.52
N ASP A 153 10.78 -6.50 2.39
CA ASP A 153 9.89 -6.87 3.48
C ASP A 153 9.52 -8.37 3.52
N GLU A 154 9.18 -8.86 4.71
CA GLU A 154 8.68 -10.22 4.93
C GLU A 154 7.23 -10.20 5.44
N PHE A 155 6.36 -10.94 4.75
CA PHE A 155 4.95 -11.05 5.07
C PHE A 155 4.55 -12.48 5.46
N ILE A 156 3.69 -12.59 6.45
CA ILE A 156 2.94 -13.81 6.82
C ILE A 156 1.47 -13.41 6.93
N GLY A 157 0.65 -13.82 5.98
CA GLY A 157 -0.77 -13.48 5.91
C GLY A 157 -1.57 -14.10 7.05
N GLY A 158 -1.38 -15.41 7.28
CA GLY A 158 -2.09 -16.15 8.31
C GLY A 158 -3.20 -17.02 7.73
N GLY A 159 -4.46 -16.60 7.81
CA GLY A 159 -5.56 -17.39 7.27
C GLY A 159 -6.77 -16.55 6.89
N ASN A 160 -7.64 -17.11 6.06
CA ASN A 160 -8.51 -16.35 5.14
C ASN A 160 -7.69 -15.64 4.05
N ASN A 161 -8.36 -14.79 3.28
CA ASN A 161 -7.84 -14.22 2.05
C ASN A 161 -7.17 -12.89 2.37
N ASP A 162 -5.86 -12.85 2.20
CA ASP A 162 -5.05 -11.67 2.52
C ASP A 162 -4.76 -10.85 1.26
N THR A 163 -4.55 -9.55 1.43
CA THR A 163 -4.17 -8.65 0.33
C THR A 163 -2.85 -7.95 0.65
N PHE A 164 -1.86 -8.14 -0.20
CA PHE A 164 -0.54 -7.51 -0.10
C PHE A 164 -0.42 -6.44 -1.18
N ILE A 165 -0.04 -5.22 -0.79
CA ILE A 165 -0.13 -4.03 -1.64
C ILE A 165 1.26 -3.45 -1.90
N TRP A 166 1.55 -3.16 -3.16
CA TRP A 166 2.74 -2.45 -3.62
C TRP A 166 2.38 -1.09 -4.22
N LYS A 167 3.26 -0.11 -4.04
CA LYS A 167 3.09 1.27 -4.53
C LYS A 167 4.41 1.80 -5.09
N GLY A 168 4.35 2.93 -5.81
CA GLY A 168 5.52 3.53 -6.48
C GLY A 168 6.69 4.02 -5.59
N ASP A 169 6.59 3.86 -4.26
CA ASP A 169 7.68 4.14 -3.31
C ASP A 169 8.40 2.84 -2.86
N ASP A 170 7.92 1.68 -3.30
CA ASP A 170 8.42 0.35 -2.90
C ASP A 170 9.59 -0.09 -3.77
N GLU A 171 9.54 0.19 -5.09
CA GLU A 171 10.55 -0.32 -6.00
C GLU A 171 11.97 0.20 -5.72
N GLY A 172 12.92 -0.69 -5.92
CA GLY A 172 14.33 -0.34 -5.99
C GLY A 172 14.72 0.22 -7.36
N THR A 173 15.97 -0.01 -7.73
CA THR A 173 16.46 0.29 -9.08
C THR A 173 16.70 -1.01 -9.84
N VAL A 174 16.77 -0.95 -11.18
CA VAL A 174 17.09 -2.13 -12.01
C VAL A 174 18.37 -2.88 -11.58
N ASN A 175 19.33 -2.20 -10.93
CA ASN A 175 20.57 -2.85 -10.46
C ASN A 175 20.52 -3.31 -9.00
N ILE A 176 19.57 -2.77 -8.23
CA ILE A 176 19.36 -3.03 -6.81
C ILE A 176 17.84 -3.02 -6.61
N PRO A 177 17.14 -4.05 -7.10
CA PRO A 177 15.71 -4.14 -6.87
C PRO A 177 15.47 -4.44 -5.39
N GLU A 178 14.39 -3.91 -4.83
CA GLU A 178 13.90 -4.37 -3.54
C GLU A 178 13.22 -5.73 -3.70
N VAL A 179 13.25 -6.51 -2.62
CA VAL A 179 12.84 -7.91 -2.64
C VAL A 179 11.91 -8.21 -1.48
N ASP A 180 10.64 -8.43 -1.78
CA ASP A 180 9.68 -8.87 -0.79
C ASP A 180 9.48 -10.38 -0.80
N THR A 181 9.10 -10.91 0.35
CA THR A 181 8.77 -12.33 0.50
C THR A 181 7.44 -12.51 1.22
N ILE A 182 6.52 -13.22 0.59
CA ILE A 182 5.30 -13.71 1.25
C ILE A 182 5.51 -15.18 1.56
N GLN A 183 5.45 -15.54 2.85
CA GLN A 183 5.82 -16.88 3.33
C GLN A 183 4.73 -17.93 3.13
N ASP A 184 3.48 -17.51 3.01
CA ASP A 184 2.29 -18.38 3.05
C ASP A 184 1.26 -18.06 1.96
N PHE A 185 1.68 -17.39 0.88
CA PHE A 185 0.79 -17.04 -0.22
C PHE A 185 0.08 -18.28 -0.77
N ALA A 186 -1.24 -18.25 -0.83
CA ALA A 186 -2.04 -19.37 -1.28
C ALA A 186 -2.77 -19.07 -2.60
N LEU A 187 -2.55 -19.92 -3.61
CA LEU A 187 -3.22 -19.86 -4.91
C LEU A 187 -4.68 -20.33 -4.81
N GLY A 188 -5.58 -19.66 -5.52
CA GLY A 188 -7.02 -19.98 -5.55
C GLY A 188 -7.86 -18.82 -6.09
N ASN A 189 -9.16 -19.01 -6.21
CA ASN A 189 -10.06 -17.91 -6.58
C ASN A 189 -10.34 -17.02 -5.37
N PHE A 190 -9.84 -15.79 -5.38
CA PHE A 190 -9.94 -14.85 -4.24
C PHE A 190 -11.38 -14.58 -3.77
N THR A 191 -12.38 -14.76 -4.64
CA THR A 191 -13.79 -14.48 -4.27
C THR A 191 -14.52 -15.70 -3.72
N THR A 192 -14.11 -16.91 -4.12
CA THR A 192 -14.87 -18.14 -3.80
C THR A 192 -14.14 -19.12 -2.92
N ASP A 193 -12.81 -19.06 -2.88
CA ASP A 193 -11.98 -19.95 -2.10
C ASP A 193 -11.58 -19.25 -0.80
N ASP A 194 -11.67 -19.99 0.31
CA ASP A 194 -11.13 -19.57 1.60
C ASP A 194 -9.60 -19.74 1.55
N GLU A 195 -8.85 -18.83 2.16
CA GLU A 195 -7.37 -18.80 2.15
C GLU A 195 -6.75 -18.54 0.77
N ALA A 196 -7.43 -17.86 -0.17
CA ALA A 196 -6.82 -17.44 -1.43
C ALA A 196 -6.36 -15.99 -1.35
N ASP A 197 -5.06 -15.76 -1.54
CA ASP A 197 -4.46 -14.44 -1.34
C ASP A 197 -4.39 -13.60 -2.61
N ARG A 198 -4.08 -12.31 -2.44
CA ARG A 198 -4.04 -11.33 -3.52
C ARG A 198 -2.82 -10.42 -3.40
N LEU A 199 -2.23 -10.16 -4.56
CA LEU A 199 -1.27 -9.09 -4.78
C LEU A 199 -1.97 -7.92 -5.46
N ASP A 200 -1.82 -6.72 -4.92
CA ASP A 200 -2.28 -5.49 -5.53
C ASP A 200 -1.08 -4.66 -5.97
N LEU A 201 -0.89 -4.58 -7.30
CA LEU A 201 0.18 -3.79 -7.92
C LEU A 201 -0.38 -2.56 -8.63
N SER A 202 -1.65 -2.22 -8.42
CA SER A 202 -2.36 -1.20 -9.20
C SER A 202 -1.76 0.20 -9.05
N GLU A 203 -1.07 0.48 -7.95
CA GLU A 203 -0.38 1.75 -7.72
C GLU A 203 1.13 1.70 -8.03
N LEU A 204 1.71 0.50 -8.09
CA LEU A 204 3.11 0.31 -8.48
C LEU A 204 3.29 0.46 -9.98
N LEU A 205 2.47 -0.23 -10.78
CA LEU A 205 2.63 -0.27 -12.23
C LEU A 205 2.09 0.99 -12.88
N GLN A 206 2.81 1.50 -13.89
CA GLN A 206 2.50 2.76 -14.55
C GLN A 206 2.24 2.56 -16.05
N GLY A 207 0.96 2.64 -16.45
CA GLY A 207 0.57 2.60 -17.87
C GLY A 207 0.50 1.19 -18.46
N GLU A 208 0.43 0.18 -17.59
CA GLU A 208 0.22 -1.21 -17.92
C GLU A 208 -1.20 -1.46 -18.48
N SER A 209 -1.41 -2.69 -18.96
CA SER A 209 -2.70 -3.23 -19.38
C SER A 209 -2.59 -4.75 -19.42
N VAL A 210 -3.74 -5.43 -19.41
CA VAL A 210 -3.77 -6.90 -19.60
C VAL A 210 -3.03 -7.32 -20.88
N SER A 211 -3.03 -6.46 -21.91
CA SER A 211 -2.36 -6.76 -23.19
C SER A 211 -0.86 -6.48 -23.22
N SER A 212 -0.34 -5.72 -22.25
CA SER A 212 1.07 -5.35 -22.14
C SER A 212 1.73 -5.90 -20.88
N ILE A 213 1.01 -6.72 -20.09
CA ILE A 213 1.44 -7.13 -18.75
C ILE A 213 2.77 -7.89 -18.76
N ASP A 214 3.10 -8.62 -19.84
CA ASP A 214 4.37 -9.34 -19.98
C ASP A 214 5.60 -8.41 -20.03
N SER A 215 5.40 -7.10 -20.28
CA SER A 215 6.49 -6.10 -20.20
C SER A 215 6.66 -5.53 -18.78
N TYR A 216 5.74 -5.82 -17.87
CA TYR A 216 5.73 -5.34 -16.49
C TYR A 216 5.95 -6.45 -15.47
N LEU A 217 5.49 -7.67 -15.76
CA LEU A 217 5.66 -8.84 -14.91
C LEU A 217 6.24 -10.03 -15.67
N HIS A 218 7.12 -10.75 -14.99
CA HIS A 218 7.59 -12.07 -15.38
C HIS A 218 7.64 -12.99 -14.17
N ALA A 219 7.16 -14.23 -14.31
CA ALA A 219 7.11 -15.21 -13.23
C ALA A 219 8.04 -16.39 -13.58
N GLU A 220 8.87 -16.80 -12.62
CA GLU A 220 9.77 -17.94 -12.77
C GLU A 220 9.85 -18.75 -11.47
N ASP A 221 9.86 -20.09 -11.56
CA ASP A 221 10.22 -20.94 -10.43
C ASP A 221 11.71 -20.75 -10.09
N ASP A 222 12.04 -20.54 -8.81
CA ASP A 222 13.44 -20.37 -8.36
C ASP A 222 14.23 -21.69 -8.27
N GLY A 223 13.55 -22.82 -8.51
CA GLY A 223 14.09 -24.18 -8.39
C GLY A 223 14.18 -24.74 -6.97
N ASN A 224 13.75 -23.98 -5.96
CA ASN A 224 13.74 -24.38 -4.54
C ASN A 224 12.33 -24.54 -3.96
N GLY A 225 11.29 -24.41 -4.78
CA GLY A 225 9.90 -24.51 -4.33
C GLY A 225 9.15 -23.19 -4.32
N ASN A 226 9.79 -22.10 -4.76
CA ASN A 226 9.19 -20.77 -4.75
C ASN A 226 8.96 -20.28 -6.18
N THR A 227 8.02 -19.35 -6.32
CA THR A 227 7.80 -18.58 -7.53
C THR A 227 8.28 -17.15 -7.27
N VAL A 228 9.11 -16.61 -8.16
CA VAL A 228 9.56 -15.22 -8.10
C VAL A 228 8.86 -14.44 -9.20
N LEU A 229 8.20 -13.36 -8.80
CA LEU A 229 7.69 -12.34 -9.71
C LEU A 229 8.76 -11.26 -9.87
N TYR A 230 9.29 -11.14 -11.08
CA TYR A 230 10.11 -10.03 -11.52
C TYR A 230 9.18 -8.93 -12.03
N ILE A 231 9.35 -7.72 -11.53
CA ILE A 231 8.47 -6.59 -11.81
C ILE A 231 9.29 -5.40 -12.29
N ASN A 232 8.81 -4.72 -13.33
CA ASN A 232 9.28 -3.39 -13.73
C ASN A 232 8.09 -2.43 -13.72
N SER A 233 8.11 -1.42 -12.85
CA SER A 233 7.00 -0.46 -12.71
C SER A 233 6.71 0.38 -13.97
N GLU A 234 7.67 0.50 -14.90
CA GLU A 234 7.54 1.30 -16.13
C GLU A 234 7.35 0.48 -17.43
N GLY A 235 7.35 -0.86 -17.34
CA GLY A 235 7.07 -1.72 -18.49
C GLY A 235 8.27 -2.00 -19.42
N ASP A 236 9.49 -2.08 -18.89
CA ASP A 236 10.72 -2.39 -19.65
C ASP A 236 11.33 -3.79 -19.34
N LEU A 237 10.52 -4.74 -18.85
CA LEU A 237 11.00 -6.12 -18.64
C LEU A 237 11.35 -6.82 -19.96
N ASN A 238 12.36 -7.67 -19.88
CA ASN A 238 12.69 -8.64 -20.91
C ASN A 238 12.99 -9.99 -20.26
N GLY A 239 11.93 -10.74 -19.93
CA GLY A 239 12.04 -11.89 -19.03
C GLY A 239 12.31 -11.41 -17.60
N SER A 240 13.31 -11.98 -16.94
CA SER A 240 13.75 -11.56 -15.59
C SER A 240 14.73 -10.38 -15.58
N ASP A 241 15.20 -9.93 -16.76
CA ASP A 241 16.05 -8.75 -16.87
C ASP A 241 15.22 -7.46 -16.68
N ASN A 242 15.87 -6.42 -16.18
CA ASN A 242 15.32 -5.08 -15.93
C ASN A 242 14.30 -4.97 -14.79
N ALA A 243 14.17 -5.97 -13.91
CA ALA A 243 13.30 -5.86 -12.74
C ALA A 243 13.81 -4.80 -11.76
N ASN A 244 12.92 -3.93 -11.28
CA ASN A 244 13.17 -2.99 -10.18
C ASN A 244 12.47 -3.40 -8.87
N GLN A 245 11.56 -4.37 -8.93
CA GLN A 245 10.98 -5.05 -7.76
C GLN A 245 10.98 -6.57 -7.98
N LEU A 246 11.24 -7.32 -6.92
CA LEU A 246 11.01 -8.76 -6.88
C LEU A 246 10.04 -9.11 -5.76
N VAL A 247 9.07 -9.98 -6.05
CA VAL A 247 8.20 -10.57 -5.04
C VAL A 247 8.38 -12.08 -5.06
N THR A 248 8.81 -12.64 -3.94
CA THR A 248 8.98 -14.07 -3.74
C THR A 248 7.74 -14.64 -3.07
N LEU A 249 7.06 -15.55 -3.77
CA LEU A 249 5.96 -16.35 -3.23
C LEU A 249 6.56 -17.67 -2.73
N GLN A 250 6.78 -17.75 -1.42
CA GLN A 250 7.42 -18.91 -0.81
C GLN A 250 6.49 -20.12 -0.86
N ASP A 251 7.05 -21.30 -1.14
CA ASP A 251 6.31 -22.58 -1.20
C ASP A 251 5.15 -22.60 -2.23
N VAL A 252 5.12 -21.62 -3.14
CA VAL A 252 4.22 -21.55 -4.30
C VAL A 252 4.98 -21.97 -5.54
N GLN A 253 4.46 -22.96 -6.26
CA GLN A 253 5.07 -23.44 -7.50
C GLN A 253 4.14 -23.23 -8.69
N MET A 254 4.72 -22.83 -9.82
CA MET A 254 4.02 -22.85 -11.09
C MET A 254 3.73 -24.32 -11.50
N ALA A 255 2.66 -24.54 -12.28
CA ALA A 255 2.38 -25.87 -12.79
C ALA A 255 3.48 -26.35 -13.77
N GLU A 256 3.73 -27.66 -13.85
CA GLU A 256 4.81 -28.21 -14.68
C GLU A 256 4.70 -27.74 -16.15
N GLY A 257 5.68 -26.97 -16.60
CA GLY A 257 5.73 -26.43 -17.96
C GLY A 257 4.80 -25.25 -18.24
N GLN A 258 4.18 -24.67 -17.20
CA GLN A 258 3.41 -23.43 -17.30
C GLN A 258 4.33 -22.28 -17.71
N SER A 259 3.88 -21.46 -18.65
CA SER A 259 4.61 -20.25 -19.01
C SER A 259 4.34 -19.13 -18.00
N SER A 260 5.25 -18.18 -17.88
CA SER A 260 5.04 -16.95 -17.10
C SER A 260 3.73 -16.26 -17.45
N SER A 261 3.42 -16.12 -18.75
CA SER A 261 2.20 -15.46 -19.21
C SER A 261 0.94 -16.22 -18.78
N ASP A 262 0.96 -17.56 -18.87
CA ASP A 262 -0.18 -18.38 -18.41
C ASP A 262 -0.40 -18.29 -16.90
N PHE A 263 0.69 -18.19 -16.10
CA PHE A 263 0.61 -18.02 -14.65
C PHE A 263 0.06 -16.65 -14.27
N ILE A 264 0.58 -15.57 -14.86
CA ILE A 264 0.09 -14.20 -14.60
C ILE A 264 -1.39 -14.08 -15.01
N GLN A 265 -1.78 -14.64 -16.17
CA GLN A 265 -3.17 -14.63 -16.60
C GLN A 265 -4.07 -15.45 -15.68
N GLN A 266 -3.57 -16.55 -15.12
CA GLN A 266 -4.31 -17.30 -14.09
C GLN A 266 -4.57 -16.41 -12.87
N MET A 267 -3.54 -15.77 -12.31
CA MET A 267 -3.69 -14.88 -11.14
C MET A 267 -4.68 -13.72 -11.41
N LEU A 268 -4.65 -13.13 -12.61
CA LEU A 268 -5.61 -12.10 -13.02
C LEU A 268 -7.06 -12.64 -13.06
N ASN A 269 -7.26 -13.83 -13.63
CA ASN A 269 -8.59 -14.45 -13.75
C ASN A 269 -9.15 -14.90 -12.40
N ASP A 270 -8.27 -15.37 -11.52
CA ASP A 270 -8.61 -15.83 -10.17
C ASP A 270 -8.76 -14.66 -9.18
N GLY A 271 -8.46 -13.42 -9.62
CA GLY A 271 -8.56 -12.22 -8.80
C GLY A 271 -7.47 -12.12 -7.73
N GLN A 272 -6.38 -12.85 -7.91
CA GLN A 272 -5.18 -12.86 -7.04
C GLN A 272 -4.12 -11.84 -7.47
N LEU A 273 -4.29 -11.21 -8.63
CA LEU A 273 -3.45 -10.09 -9.06
C LEU A 273 -4.35 -8.92 -9.48
N LEU A 274 -4.13 -7.75 -8.88
CA LEU A 274 -4.75 -6.50 -9.28
C LEU A 274 -3.74 -5.59 -9.99
N ILE A 275 -4.22 -4.94 -11.04
CA ILE A 275 -3.55 -3.91 -11.85
C ILE A 275 -4.59 -2.84 -12.20
N ASP A 276 -4.16 -1.60 -12.48
CA ASP A 276 -5.02 -0.42 -12.67
C ASP A 276 -6.00 -0.61 -13.85
N SER A 277 -5.52 -1.17 -14.95
CA SER A 277 -6.22 -1.15 -16.23
C SER A 277 -6.77 -2.50 -16.70
N GLY A 278 -6.83 -3.50 -15.82
CA GLY A 278 -7.11 -4.88 -16.23
C GLY A 278 -7.82 -5.78 -15.25
N SER A 279 -7.80 -5.43 -13.96
CA SER A 279 -8.48 -6.25 -12.96
C SER A 279 -9.99 -6.01 -13.03
N SER A 280 -10.73 -7.01 -13.51
CA SER A 280 -12.20 -7.06 -13.36
C SER A 280 -12.62 -7.15 -11.87
N ALA A 281 -11.64 -7.14 -10.96
CA ALA A 281 -11.81 -7.19 -9.52
C ALA A 281 -11.94 -5.81 -8.84
N SER A 282 -11.84 -4.69 -9.59
CA SER A 282 -12.28 -3.38 -9.05
C SER A 282 -13.81 -3.25 -8.99
N THR A 283 -14.56 -4.25 -9.47
CA THR A 283 -16.00 -4.31 -9.28
C THR A 283 -16.40 -5.52 -8.44
N HIS A 284 -16.31 -5.38 -7.11
CA HIS A 284 -17.31 -6.03 -6.27
C HIS A 284 -18.66 -5.40 -6.64
N GLY A 285 -19.34 -5.99 -7.62
CA GLY A 285 -20.64 -5.59 -8.15
C GLY A 285 -21.77 -5.93 -7.19
N GLY A 286 -21.69 -5.44 -5.95
CA GLY A 286 -22.73 -5.54 -4.94
C GLY A 286 -22.91 -4.17 -4.29
N ASN A 287 -24.03 -3.51 -4.59
CA ASN A 287 -24.47 -2.27 -3.91
C ASN A 287 -24.88 -2.52 -2.43
N GLU A 288 -24.33 -3.55 -1.77
CA GLU A 288 -24.71 -3.97 -0.43
C GLU A 288 -23.46 -4.38 0.37
N GLY A 289 -22.71 -3.38 0.84
CA GLY A 289 -21.59 -3.58 1.75
C GLY A 289 -20.69 -2.34 1.79
N ALA A 290 -20.23 -1.95 2.97
CA ALA A 290 -19.01 -1.15 3.05
C ALA A 290 -17.86 -2.09 2.67
N TYR A 291 -16.84 -1.61 1.97
CA TYR A 291 -15.61 -2.35 1.69
C TYR A 291 -14.46 -1.42 2.01
N ILE A 292 -13.40 -1.89 2.66
CA ILE A 292 -12.18 -1.11 2.87
C ILE A 292 -11.09 -1.62 1.92
N GLY A 293 -10.68 -0.77 0.98
CA GLY A 293 -9.38 -0.83 0.32
C GLY A 293 -8.41 0.13 1.03
N LEU A 294 -7.12 -0.20 1.05
CA LEU A 294 -6.09 0.66 1.63
C LEU A 294 -5.08 1.09 0.57
N ASN A 295 -5.02 2.39 0.31
CA ASN A 295 -4.02 3.00 -0.54
C ASN A 295 -3.11 3.89 0.33
N GLN A 296 -1.99 4.38 -0.19
CA GLN A 296 -1.21 5.44 0.48
C GLN A 296 -0.99 6.46 -0.60
N VAL A 297 -1.50 7.67 -0.39
CA VAL A 297 -1.24 8.74 -1.34
C VAL A 297 -0.01 9.48 -0.87
N ASP A 298 1.13 9.14 -1.45
CA ASP A 298 2.23 10.07 -1.49
C ASP A 298 1.92 11.10 -2.58
N LYS A 299 1.67 12.33 -2.15
CA LYS A 299 1.42 13.45 -3.07
C LYS A 299 2.73 13.82 -3.77
N THR A 300 3.01 13.17 -4.88
CA THR A 300 3.87 13.73 -5.91
C THR A 300 3.12 14.87 -6.59
N ILE A 301 3.64 16.09 -6.47
CA ILE A 301 3.12 17.23 -7.22
C ILE A 301 3.83 17.24 -8.56
N ASP A 302 3.14 16.82 -9.62
CA ASP A 302 3.55 17.12 -10.99
C ASP A 302 3.64 18.64 -11.19
N SER A 303 4.66 19.02 -11.96
CA SER A 303 5.30 20.33 -12.15
C SER A 303 4.41 21.56 -12.40
#